data_AF-A0A4Y2FWL9-F1
#
_entry.id   AF-A0A4Y2FWL9-F1
#
_cell.length_a   1.000
_cell.length_b   1.000
_cell.length_c   1.000
_cell.angle_alpha   90.00
_cell.angle_beta   90.00
_cell.angle_gamma   90.00
#
_symmetry.space_group_name_H-M   'P 1'
#
loop_
_entity.id
_entity.type
_entity.pdbx_description
1 polymer ?
#
loop_
_entity_poly.entity_id
_entity_poly.type
_entity_poly.pdbx_seq_one_letter_code
_entity_poly.pdbx_strand_id
1 'polypeptide(L)'
;MICIPEFNVSDLLEKVPQFPEGVIIQQAGAPPHYGNIVHEFLDTTFPQRWIGRGAVMAWPPRSPDITPLDFYLWSYVKQHVYSERIKDINLLKQRIMDVIYSVTPDVLTRVWEELDYP
;
A
#
# COMPACT_ATOMS: atom_id res chain seq x y z
N MET A 1 -6.34 -6.95 2.34
CA MET A 1 -6.26 -6.26 3.64
C MET A 1 -6.24 -7.31 4.75
N ILE A 2 -5.05 -7.69 5.24
CA ILE A 2 -4.92 -8.42 6.52
C ILE A 2 -4.68 -7.32 7.56
N CYS A 3 -5.67 -7.02 8.39
CA CYS A 3 -5.43 -6.28 9.63
C CYS A 3 -4.85 -7.31 10.61
N ILE A 4 -3.54 -7.24 10.88
CA ILE A 4 -2.95 -7.99 11.99
C ILE A 4 -3.22 -7.17 13.26
N PRO A 5 -4.06 -7.65 14.19
CA PRO A 5 -4.54 -6.89 15.35
C PRO A 5 -3.47 -6.63 16.42
N GLU A 6 -2.22 -7.04 16.20
CA GLU A 6 -1.12 -6.95 17.17
C GLU A 6 -0.02 -5.95 16.81
N PHE A 7 -0.17 -5.19 15.72
CA PHE A 7 0.83 -4.18 15.34
C PHE A 7 0.42 -2.79 15.85
N ASN A 8 1.19 -2.26 16.78
CA ASN A 8 1.11 -0.85 17.18
C ASN A 8 1.52 0.02 15.98
N VAL A 9 0.60 0.90 15.56
CA VAL A 9 0.84 1.81 14.44
C VAL A 9 2.08 2.66 14.72
N SER A 10 2.29 3.11 15.96
CA SER A 10 3.45 3.93 16.34
C SER A 10 4.81 3.23 16.08
N ASP A 11 4.90 1.92 16.35
CA ASP A 11 6.14 1.15 16.15
C ASP A 11 6.46 0.95 14.66
N LEU A 12 5.44 1.00 13.80
CA LEU A 12 5.60 1.01 12.36
C LEU A 12 6.08 2.38 11.89
N LEU A 13 5.48 3.47 12.40
CA LEU A 13 5.81 4.85 12.03
C LEU A 13 7.28 5.20 12.31
N GLU A 14 7.85 4.73 13.43
CA GLU A 14 9.28 4.93 13.75
C GLU A 14 10.23 4.22 12.78
N LYS A 15 9.78 3.16 12.11
CA LYS A 15 10.59 2.35 11.18
C LYS A 15 10.42 2.74 9.72
N VAL A 16 9.60 3.75 9.45
CA VAL A 16 9.38 4.24 8.09
C VAL A 16 10.60 5.06 7.64
N PRO A 17 11.27 4.71 6.53
CA PRO A 17 12.39 5.49 6.02
C PRO A 17 11.98 6.92 5.67
N GLN A 18 12.89 7.89 5.80
CA GLN A 18 12.64 9.23 5.27
C GLN A 18 12.41 9.14 3.76
N PHE A 19 11.24 9.56 3.31
CA PHE A 19 10.90 9.51 1.89
C PHE A 19 11.53 10.69 1.13
N PRO A 20 11.92 10.49 -0.13
CA PRO A 20 12.36 11.55 -1.00
C PRO A 20 11.32 12.68 -1.10
N GLU A 21 11.82 13.90 -1.31
CA GLU A 21 10.97 15.04 -1.65
C GLU A 21 10.23 14.75 -2.97
N GLY A 22 8.93 15.07 -3.02
CA GLY A 22 8.07 14.79 -4.19
C GLY A 22 7.28 13.47 -4.14
N VAL A 23 7.48 12.62 -3.13
CA VAL A 23 6.62 11.43 -2.94
C VAL A 23 5.25 11.84 -2.41
N ILE A 24 4.18 11.34 -3.04
CA ILE A 24 2.80 11.42 -2.57
C ILE A 24 2.36 10.06 -2.06
N ILE A 25 1.80 9.99 -0.85
CA ILE A 25 1.25 8.76 -0.27
C ILE A 25 -0.24 8.66 -0.59
N GLN A 26 -0.69 7.49 -1.02
CA GLN A 26 -2.10 7.23 -1.26
C GLN A 26 -2.58 6.07 -0.38
N GLN A 27 -3.67 6.29 0.37
CA GLN A 27 -4.29 5.25 1.20
C GLN A 27 -5.80 5.15 0.93
N ALA A 28 -6.31 3.92 0.85
CA ALA A 28 -7.75 3.68 0.76
C ALA A 28 -8.45 4.08 2.06
N GLY A 29 -9.65 4.65 1.98
CA GLY A 29 -10.42 5.16 3.12
C GLY A 29 -11.03 4.12 4.06
N ALA A 30 -10.39 2.96 4.25
CA ALA A 30 -10.81 1.91 5.17
C ALA A 30 -10.82 2.42 6.63
N PRO A 31 -11.75 1.96 7.50
CA PRO A 31 -11.86 2.47 8.86
C PRO A 31 -10.57 2.50 9.69
N PRO A 32 -9.67 1.50 9.62
CA PRO A 32 -8.38 1.55 10.34
C PRO A 32 -7.46 2.69 9.90
N HIS A 33 -7.61 3.22 8.68
CA HIS A 33 -6.77 4.28 8.14
C HIS A 33 -7.31 5.69 8.48
N TYR A 34 -8.49 5.78 9.09
CA TYR A 34 -9.15 7.06 9.45
C TYR A 34 -8.92 7.47 10.91
N GLY A 35 -7.97 6.82 11.61
CA GLY A 35 -7.63 7.19 12.98
C GLY A 35 -6.90 8.53 13.05
N ASN A 36 -7.19 9.35 14.07
CA ASN A 36 -6.53 10.66 14.26
C ASN A 36 -4.99 10.54 14.29
N ILE A 37 -4.45 9.48 14.89
CA ILE A 37 -3.01 9.21 14.95
C ILE A 37 -2.41 9.06 13.54
N VAL A 38 -3.14 8.40 12.64
CA VAL A 38 -2.70 8.22 11.24
C VAL A 38 -2.71 9.55 10.51
N HIS A 39 -3.74 10.38 10.70
CA HIS A 39 -3.84 11.70 10.09
C HIS A 39 -2.72 12.64 10.57
N GLU A 40 -2.49 12.71 11.89
CA GLU A 40 -1.44 13.55 12.47
C GLU A 40 -0.05 13.17 11.94
N PHE A 41 0.22 11.86 11.81
CA PHE A 41 1.43 11.38 11.17
C PHE A 41 1.53 11.81 9.72
N LEU A 42 0.47 11.61 8.92
CA LEU A 42 0.47 11.92 7.50
C LEU A 42 0.59 13.43 7.23
N ASP A 43 -0.08 14.26 8.01
CA ASP A 43 0.03 15.73 7.90
C ASP A 43 1.42 16.24 8.29
N THR A 44 2.08 15.58 9.26
CA THR A 44 3.44 15.95 9.69
C THR A 44 4.51 15.47 8.69
N THR A 45 4.41 14.24 8.21
CA THR A 45 5.43 13.60 7.35
C THR A 45 5.25 13.92 5.87
N PHE A 46 4.01 14.13 5.42
CA PHE A 46 3.63 14.39 4.04
C PHE A 46 2.71 15.60 3.92
N PRO A 47 3.14 16.79 4.36
CA PRO A 47 2.30 17.98 4.30
C PRO A 47 1.87 18.24 2.85
N GLN A 48 0.55 18.26 2.61
CA GLN A 48 -0.07 18.41 1.27
C GLN A 48 0.32 17.33 0.25
N ARG A 49 0.92 16.22 0.69
CA ARG A 49 1.46 15.14 -0.15
C ARG A 49 0.89 13.77 0.23
N TRP A 50 -0.37 13.74 0.67
CA TRP A 50 -1.08 12.48 0.84
C TRP A 50 -2.53 12.56 0.36
N ILE A 51 -3.01 11.45 -0.19
CA ILE A 51 -4.33 11.25 -0.77
C ILE A 51 -5.04 10.19 0.05
N GLY A 52 -6.24 10.50 0.52
CA GLY A 52 -6.98 9.60 1.39
C GLY A 52 -8.27 10.21 1.92
N ARG A 53 -8.96 9.44 2.75
CA ARG A 53 -10.20 9.93 3.38
C ARG A 53 -9.86 10.97 4.45
N GLY A 54 -10.27 12.22 4.24
CA GLY A 54 -10.00 13.33 5.16
C GLY A 54 -8.67 14.05 4.92
N ALA A 55 -7.93 13.68 3.86
CA ALA A 55 -6.81 14.45 3.34
C ALA A 55 -7.31 15.70 2.60
N VAL A 56 -6.41 16.67 2.36
CA VAL A 56 -6.68 17.79 1.45
C VAL A 56 -6.98 17.29 0.04
N MET A 57 -6.25 16.27 -0.41
CA MET A 57 -6.56 15.53 -1.63
C MET A 57 -7.45 14.33 -1.30
N ALA A 58 -8.77 14.54 -1.29
CA ALA A 58 -9.72 13.51 -0.92
C ALA A 58 -9.79 12.38 -1.96
N TRP A 59 -9.65 11.13 -1.53
CA TRP A 59 -9.89 9.96 -2.38
C TRP A 59 -11.41 9.70 -2.53
N PRO A 60 -11.91 9.40 -3.73
CA PRO A 60 -13.33 9.12 -3.93
C PRO A 60 -13.80 7.91 -3.10
N PRO A 61 -14.97 7.99 -2.46
CA PRO A 61 -15.50 6.89 -1.64
C PRO A 61 -15.77 5.65 -2.52
N ARG A 62 -15.51 4.46 -1.98
CA ARG A 62 -15.76 3.16 -2.63
C ARG A 62 -15.02 2.93 -3.96
N SER A 63 -13.81 3.46 -4.08
CA SER A 63 -12.92 3.21 -5.21
C SER A 63 -11.70 2.35 -4.82
N PRO A 64 -11.88 1.08 -4.42
CA PRO A 64 -10.76 0.16 -4.18
C PRO A 64 -10.02 -0.20 -5.48
N ASP A 65 -10.69 -0.06 -6.62
CA ASP A 65 -10.21 -0.54 -7.92
C ASP A 65 -9.25 0.46 -8.62
N ILE A 66 -9.03 1.65 -8.03
CA ILE A 66 -8.24 2.73 -8.64
C ILE A 66 -6.84 2.84 -7.99
N THR A 67 -6.49 1.98 -7.03
CA THR A 67 -5.11 1.90 -6.55
C THR A 67 -4.35 0.88 -7.41
N PRO A 68 -3.22 1.26 -8.04
CA PRO A 68 -2.34 0.30 -8.74
C PRO A 68 -1.95 -0.89 -7.84
N LEU A 69 -1.85 -0.63 -6.53
CA LEU A 69 -1.50 -1.62 -5.52
C LEU A 69 -2.58 -2.70 -5.36
N ASP A 70 -3.86 -2.34 -5.26
CA ASP A 70 -4.94 -3.31 -5.03
C ASP A 70 -5.36 -4.01 -6.34
N PHE A 71 -5.40 -3.30 -7.47
CA PHE A 71 -5.76 -3.88 -8.76
C PHE A 71 -4.66 -4.80 -9.30
N TYR A 72 -3.44 -4.28 -9.45
CA TYR A 72 -2.36 -5.01 -10.10
C TYR A 72 -1.51 -5.80 -9.11
N LEU A 73 -0.80 -5.11 -8.20
CA LEU A 73 0.25 -5.75 -7.40
C LEU A 73 -0.33 -6.87 -6.53
N TRP A 74 -1.43 -6.61 -5.82
CA TRP A 74 -2.02 -7.61 -4.95
C TRP A 74 -2.59 -8.80 -5.72
N SER A 75 -3.18 -8.57 -6.89
CA SER A 75 -3.65 -9.64 -7.78
C SER A 75 -2.48 -10.49 -8.29
N TYR A 76 -1.41 -9.85 -8.76
CA TYR A 76 -0.17 -10.49 -9.20
C TYR A 76 0.45 -11.33 -8.07
N VAL A 77 0.63 -10.75 -6.89
CA VAL A 77 1.23 -11.44 -5.73
C VAL A 77 0.40 -12.66 -5.34
N LYS A 78 -0.93 -12.53 -5.22
CA LYS A 78 -1.80 -13.67 -4.89
C LYS A 78 -1.68 -14.79 -5.92
N GLN A 79 -1.71 -14.46 -7.22
CA GLN A 79 -1.61 -15.46 -8.28
C GLN A 79 -0.31 -16.27 -8.19
N HIS A 80 0.81 -15.61 -7.90
CA HIS A 80 2.11 -16.28 -7.83
C HIS A 80 2.33 -17.03 -6.51
N VAL A 81 1.96 -16.43 -5.37
CA VAL A 81 2.10 -17.06 -4.06
C VAL A 81 1.28 -18.35 -3.96
N TYR A 82 0.04 -18.33 -4.48
CA TYR A 82 -0.89 -19.46 -4.43
C TYR A 82 -0.84 -20.36 -5.67
N SER A 83 0.14 -20.19 -6.56
CA SER A 83 0.37 -21.09 -7.70
C SER A 83 0.63 -22.54 -7.27
N GLU A 84 1.12 -22.73 -6.04
CA GLU A 84 1.22 -24.04 -5.40
C GLU A 84 0.69 -24.00 -3.96
N ARG A 85 0.42 -25.18 -3.40
CA ARG A 85 -0.12 -25.32 -2.06
C ARG A 85 0.89 -24.83 -1.00
N ILE A 86 0.45 -23.86 -0.20
CA ILE A 86 1.16 -23.38 0.98
C ILE A 86 0.95 -24.35 2.15
N LYS A 87 2.04 -24.78 2.79
CA LYS A 87 2.04 -25.78 3.87
C LYS A 87 2.14 -25.17 5.26
N ASP A 88 2.78 -24.00 5.38
CA ASP A 88 3.00 -23.30 6.64
C ASP A 88 3.23 -21.79 6.42
N ILE A 89 3.27 -21.04 7.52
CA ILE A 89 3.38 -19.58 7.51
C ILE A 89 4.78 -19.08 7.10
N ASN A 90 5.83 -19.86 7.32
CA ASN A 90 7.19 -19.45 6.95
C ASN A 90 7.35 -19.52 5.43
N LEU A 91 6.86 -20.60 4.83
CA LEU A 91 6.79 -20.73 3.37
C LEU A 91 5.94 -19.63 2.74
N LEU A 92 4.80 -19.27 3.36
CA LEU A 92 3.98 -18.16 2.90
C LEU A 92 4.74 -16.84 2.89
N LYS A 93 5.40 -16.50 4.01
CA LYS A 93 6.20 -15.28 4.15
C LYS A 93 7.32 -15.23 3.12
N GLN A 94 8.06 -16.34 2.97
CA GLN A 94 9.16 -16.42 2.02
C GLN A 94 8.66 -16.20 0.58
N ARG A 95 7.58 -16.86 0.17
CA ARG A 95 7.02 -16.68 -1.19
C ARG A 95 6.51 -15.27 -1.45
N ILE A 96 5.87 -14.64 -0.46
CA ILE A 96 5.47 -13.23 -0.58
C ILE A 96 6.71 -12.38 -0.86
N MET A 97 7.80 -12.57 -0.10
CA MET A 97 9.04 -11.83 -0.30
C MET A 97 9.65 -12.11 -1.68
N ASP A 98 9.75 -13.38 -2.08
CA ASP A 98 10.33 -13.80 -3.37
C ASP A 98 9.57 -13.15 -4.55
N VAL A 99 8.23 -13.17 -4.50
CA VAL A 99 7.40 -12.55 -5.53
C VAL A 99 7.55 -11.02 -5.52
N ILE A 100 7.53 -10.37 -4.36
CA ILE A 100 7.74 -8.92 -4.24
C ILE A 100 9.11 -8.52 -4.82
N TYR A 101 10.18 -9.26 -4.52
CA TYR A 101 11.51 -8.99 -5.06
C TYR A 101 11.64 -9.25 -6.56
N SER A 102 10.76 -10.08 -7.13
CA SER A 102 10.70 -10.31 -8.59
C SER A 102 10.00 -9.18 -9.36
N VAL A 103 9.23 -8.31 -8.68
CA VAL A 103 8.56 -7.18 -9.33
C VAL A 103 9.59 -6.12 -9.64
N THR A 104 9.82 -5.87 -10.93
CA THR A 104 10.78 -4.85 -11.37
C THR A 104 10.17 -3.45 -11.35
N PRO A 105 10.99 -2.39 -11.25
CA PRO A 105 10.52 -1.02 -11.40
C PRO A 105 9.76 -0.79 -12.72
N ASP A 106 10.20 -1.40 -13.83
CA ASP A 106 9.56 -1.27 -15.14
C ASP A 106 8.12 -1.80 -15.16
N VAL A 107 7.80 -2.80 -14.35
CA VAL A 107 6.44 -3.29 -14.18
C VAL A 107 5.59 -2.22 -13.49
N LEU A 108 6.11 -1.61 -12.43
CA LEU A 108 5.39 -0.57 -11.67
C LEU A 108 5.18 0.70 -12.51
N THR A 109 6.18 1.10 -13.30
CA THR A 109 6.07 2.26 -14.21
C THR A 109 4.99 2.04 -15.27
N ARG A 110 4.94 0.87 -15.91
CA ARG A 110 3.90 0.57 -16.90
C ARG A 110 2.49 0.59 -16.32
N VAL A 111 2.31 0.01 -15.14
CA VAL A 111 1.02 0.04 -14.44
C VAL A 111 0.61 1.47 -14.11
N TRP A 112 1.56 2.34 -13.74
CA TRP A 112 1.30 3.75 -13.53
C TRP A 112 0.86 4.46 -14.82
N GLU A 113 1.60 4.27 -15.91
CA GLU A 113 1.29 4.85 -17.23
C GLU A 113 -0.07 4.39 -17.77
N GLU A 114 -0.48 3.14 -17.52
CA GLU A 114 -1.80 2.63 -17.92
C GLU A 114 -2.96 3.23 -17.11
N LEU A 115 -2.69 3.71 -15.89
CA LEU A 115 -3.69 4.29 -14.99
C LEU A 115 -3.85 5.80 -15.15
N ASP A 116 -2.84 6.50 -15.67
CA ASP A 116 -2.97 7.87 -16.16
C ASP A 116 -3.88 7.85 -17.41
N TYR A 117 -5.19 7.91 -17.17
CA TYR A 117 -6.17 8.23 -18.21
C TYR A 117 -5.85 9.65 -18.75
N PRO A 118 -5.77 9.85 -20.08
CA PRO A 118 -5.54 11.17 -20.67
C PRO A 118 -6.65 12.18 -20.34
#